data_AF-A0A667GMN2-F1
#
_entry.id   AF-A0A667GMN2-F1
#
_cell.length_a   1.000
_cell.length_b   1.000
_cell.length_c   1.000
_cell.angle_alpha   90.00
_cell.angle_beta   90.00
_cell.angle_gamma   90.00
#
_symmetry.space_group_name_H-M   'P 1'
#
loop_
_entity.id
_entity.type
_entity.pdbx_description
1 polymer ?
#
loop_
_entity_poly.entity_id
_entity_poly.type
_entity_poly.pdbx_seq_one_letter_code
_entity_poly.pdbx_strand_id
1 'polypeptide(L)'
;MANGDWTTWEEAGSRPQFLGPMAAPDLRAELDSLLLQLFQDLEELEAKRAALNARVEEGWLSLSKARYSMGAKSVGPLQYASLMEPQVCVCTSEAQDGLQRFWLVRASAQTPEEVGPREAALRRRKGLTRTPEPESFPALRDPLNWFGILVPHSLRQAQASFREGLQLAADMATLQIRIDWGRSQLRGLQEKLKQLEPESA
;
A
#
# COMPACT_ATOMS: atom_id res chain seq x y z
N MET A 1 19.62 -8.49 85.83
CA MET A 1 18.74 -8.30 84.66
C MET A 1 19.49 -8.82 83.45
N ALA A 2 18.93 -9.86 82.81
CA ALA A 2 19.16 -10.43 81.45
C ALA A 2 20.57 -10.33 80.82
N ASN A 3 21.27 -11.47 80.61
CA ASN A 3 21.31 -12.28 79.37
C ASN A 3 21.77 -11.43 78.16
N GLY A 4 22.98 -11.60 77.60
CA GLY A 4 23.52 -12.82 76.99
C GLY A 4 23.28 -12.69 75.46
N ASP A 5 24.24 -12.29 74.63
CA ASP A 5 25.34 -13.06 74.04
C ASP A 5 25.02 -13.48 72.58
N TRP A 6 26.08 -13.58 71.77
CA TRP A 6 26.18 -14.24 70.45
C TRP A 6 25.93 -13.45 69.14
N THR A 7 27.06 -13.24 68.44
CA THR A 7 27.32 -13.55 67.01
C THR A 7 26.66 -12.73 65.90
N THR A 8 27.52 -11.96 65.22
CA THR A 8 27.79 -12.05 63.77
C THR A 8 26.94 -13.06 62.98
N TRP A 9 26.05 -12.54 62.15
CA TRP A 9 25.66 -13.14 60.88
C TRP A 9 25.62 -12.05 59.82
N GLU A 10 26.72 -12.00 59.07
CA GLU A 10 26.74 -11.48 57.71
C GLU A 10 25.93 -12.47 56.88
N GLU A 11 24.70 -12.12 56.50
CA GLU A 11 23.95 -12.88 55.51
C GLU A 11 23.20 -11.94 54.58
N ALA A 12 23.81 -11.75 53.41
CA ALA A 12 23.20 -11.68 52.10
C ALA A 12 21.69 -11.99 52.06
N GLY A 13 20.89 -11.02 52.47
CA GLY A 13 19.47 -10.99 52.18
C GLY A 13 19.25 -10.42 50.79
N SER A 14 19.53 -11.22 49.76
CA SER A 14 18.90 -11.09 48.45
C SER A 14 17.42 -10.84 48.68
N ARG A 15 16.96 -9.59 48.54
CA ARG A 15 15.54 -9.34 48.30
C ARG A 15 15.21 -10.16 47.07
N PRO A 16 14.31 -11.16 47.13
CA PRO A 16 13.71 -11.64 45.90
C PRO A 16 13.04 -10.41 45.30
N GLN A 17 13.58 -9.95 44.18
CA GLN A 17 12.80 -9.13 43.26
C GLN A 17 11.53 -9.95 43.03
N PHE A 18 10.40 -9.45 43.50
CA PHE A 18 9.09 -10.04 43.24
C PHE A 18 8.90 -10.07 41.71
N LEU A 19 9.34 -11.15 41.08
CA LEU A 19 9.28 -11.39 39.63
C LEU A 19 7.93 -12.03 39.26
N GLY A 20 6.87 -11.40 39.71
CA GLY A 20 5.47 -11.81 39.57
C GLY A 20 4.72 -11.07 40.67
N PRO A 21 3.87 -10.07 40.37
CA PRO A 21 2.82 -10.03 39.35
C PRO A 21 2.93 -8.82 38.38
N MET A 22 4.08 -8.15 38.31
CA MET A 22 4.29 -6.94 37.50
C MET A 22 4.19 -7.17 35.98
N ALA A 23 4.37 -8.40 35.49
CA ALA A 23 4.27 -8.70 34.05
C ALA A 23 2.83 -8.77 33.52
N ALA A 24 1.85 -9.12 34.34
CA ALA A 24 0.44 -9.19 33.95
C ALA A 24 -0.20 -7.81 33.64
N PRO A 25 0.00 -6.75 34.45
CA PRO A 25 -0.52 -5.43 34.11
C PRO A 25 0.15 -4.83 32.86
N ASP A 26 1.44 -5.12 32.63
CA ASP A 26 2.14 -4.67 31.42
C ASP A 26 1.57 -5.33 30.15
N LEU A 27 1.28 -6.63 30.20
CA LEU A 27 0.62 -7.35 29.10
C LEU A 27 -0.82 -6.85 28.85
N ARG A 28 -1.56 -6.51 29.90
CA ARG A 28 -2.90 -5.93 29.76
C ARG A 28 -2.85 -4.54 29.12
N ALA A 29 -1.91 -3.70 29.54
CA ALA A 29 -1.70 -2.39 28.93
C ALA A 29 -1.29 -2.50 27.46
N GLU A 30 -0.43 -3.47 27.11
CA GLU A 30 -0.06 -3.75 25.72
C GLU A 30 -1.29 -4.20 24.90
N LEU A 31 -2.11 -5.09 25.44
CA LEU A 31 -3.34 -5.56 24.79
C LEU A 31 -4.33 -4.41 24.54
N ASP A 32 -4.54 -3.55 25.54
CA ASP A 32 -5.41 -2.37 25.42
C ASP A 32 -4.88 -1.42 24.35
N SER A 33 -3.57 -1.16 24.32
CA SER A 33 -2.94 -0.31 23.29
C SER A 33 -3.14 -0.86 21.88
N LEU A 34 -2.99 -2.18 21.71
CA LEU A 34 -3.17 -2.86 20.44
C LEU A 34 -4.65 -2.89 20.01
N LEU A 35 -5.58 -3.03 20.95
CA LEU A 35 -7.02 -2.92 20.69
C LEU A 35 -7.38 -1.53 20.17
N LEU A 36 -6.87 -0.48 20.83
CA LEU A 36 -7.12 0.90 20.41
C LEU A 36 -6.54 1.16 19.01
N GLN A 37 -5.33 0.68 18.72
CA GLN A 37 -4.75 0.78 17.39
C GLN A 37 -5.60 0.03 16.34
N LEU A 38 -6.08 -1.17 16.66
CA LEU A 38 -6.95 -1.94 15.77
C LEU A 38 -8.27 -1.21 15.47
N PHE A 39 -8.89 -0.57 16.47
CA PHE A 39 -10.10 0.21 16.25
C PHE A 39 -9.85 1.44 15.37
N GLN A 40 -8.73 2.14 15.57
CA GLN A 40 -8.33 3.26 14.71
C GLN A 40 -8.11 2.78 13.26
N ASP A 41 -7.45 1.64 13.08
CA ASP A 41 -7.20 1.05 11.76
C ASP A 41 -8.51 0.64 11.06
N LEU A 42 -9.46 0.09 11.79
CA LEU A 42 -10.78 -0.28 11.26
C LEU A 42 -11.61 0.96 10.88
N GLU A 43 -11.57 2.01 11.70
CA GLU A 43 -12.21 3.29 11.38
C GLU A 43 -11.61 3.93 10.12
N GLU A 44 -10.27 3.94 10.01
CA GLU A 44 -9.57 4.43 8.82
C GLU A 44 -9.96 3.60 7.58
N LEU A 45 -10.17 2.28 7.73
CA LEU A 45 -10.54 1.39 6.63
C LEU A 45 -11.94 1.69 6.13
N GLU A 46 -12.90 1.86 7.02
CA GLU A 46 -14.28 2.22 6.66
C GLU A 46 -14.35 3.61 6.01
N ALA A 47 -13.59 4.59 6.53
CA ALA A 47 -13.50 5.92 5.93
C ALA A 47 -12.94 5.85 4.49
N LYS A 48 -11.85 5.11 4.27
CA LYS A 48 -11.27 4.90 2.93
C LYS A 48 -12.22 4.14 2.01
N ARG A 49 -12.98 3.18 2.53
CA ARG A 49 -13.97 2.44 1.75
C ARG A 49 -15.11 3.34 1.26
N ALA A 50 -15.62 4.21 2.12
CA ALA A 50 -16.61 5.20 1.74
C ALA A 50 -16.07 6.17 0.68
N ALA A 51 -14.83 6.66 0.86
CA ALA A 51 -14.17 7.52 -0.12
C ALA A 51 -13.95 6.80 -1.47
N LEU A 52 -13.54 5.53 -1.46
CA LEU A 52 -13.36 4.72 -2.66
C LEU A 52 -14.68 4.57 -3.42
N ASN A 53 -15.77 4.22 -2.72
CA ASN A 53 -17.08 4.08 -3.34
C ASN A 53 -17.53 5.39 -4.00
N ALA A 54 -17.38 6.53 -3.31
CA ALA A 54 -17.69 7.84 -3.87
C ALA A 54 -16.90 8.15 -5.15
N ARG A 55 -15.59 7.85 -5.16
CA ARG A 55 -14.76 8.04 -6.36
C ARG A 55 -15.12 7.11 -7.50
N VAL A 56 -15.45 5.85 -7.21
CA VAL A 56 -15.87 4.88 -8.22
C VAL A 56 -17.21 5.28 -8.84
N GLU A 57 -18.18 5.69 -8.03
CA GLU A 57 -19.47 6.21 -8.48
C GLU A 57 -19.32 7.46 -9.35
N GLU A 58 -18.52 8.43 -8.90
CA GLU A 58 -18.20 9.64 -9.66
C GLU A 58 -17.52 9.31 -11.00
N GLY A 59 -16.59 8.36 -10.99
CA GLY A 59 -15.88 7.88 -12.18
C GLY A 59 -16.82 7.26 -13.20
N TRP A 60 -17.70 6.35 -12.77
CA TRP A 60 -18.69 5.72 -13.65
C TRP A 60 -19.74 6.70 -14.17
N LEU A 61 -20.20 7.63 -13.34
CA LEU A 61 -21.13 8.68 -13.76
C LEU A 61 -20.48 9.60 -14.80
N SER A 62 -19.23 9.99 -14.60
CA SER A 62 -18.52 10.85 -15.55
C SER A 62 -18.21 10.11 -16.85
N LEU A 63 -17.89 8.82 -16.77
CA LEU A 63 -17.69 7.98 -17.95
C LEU A 63 -18.98 7.81 -18.75
N SER A 64 -20.13 7.62 -18.10
CA SER A 64 -21.41 7.51 -18.79
C SER A 64 -21.78 8.81 -19.51
N LYS A 65 -21.54 9.97 -18.88
CA LYS A 65 -21.68 11.30 -19.52
C LYS A 65 -20.78 11.44 -20.75
N ALA A 66 -19.52 10.99 -20.67
CA ALA A 66 -18.61 10.99 -21.82
C ALA A 66 -19.15 10.13 -22.97
N ARG A 67 -19.58 8.90 -22.67
CA ARG A 67 -20.19 7.97 -23.66
C ARG A 67 -21.45 8.53 -24.29
N TYR A 68 -22.28 9.25 -23.52
CA TYR A 68 -23.45 9.92 -24.05
C TYR A 68 -23.08 11.04 -25.03
N SER A 69 -22.12 11.89 -24.65
CA SER A 69 -21.70 13.04 -25.47
C SER A 69 -20.94 12.65 -26.75
N MET A 70 -20.07 11.64 -26.69
CA MET A 70 -19.21 11.23 -27.81
C MET A 70 -19.81 10.11 -28.66
N GLY A 71 -20.86 9.46 -28.16
CA GLY A 71 -21.40 8.22 -28.71
C GLY A 71 -20.75 6.96 -28.14
N ALA A 72 -21.57 5.92 -27.97
CA ALA A 72 -21.18 4.70 -27.25
C ALA A 72 -20.02 3.90 -27.89
N LYS A 73 -19.76 4.09 -29.20
CA LYS A 73 -18.67 3.45 -29.95
C LYS A 73 -17.34 4.19 -29.85
N SER A 74 -17.39 5.46 -29.46
CA SER A 74 -16.24 6.37 -29.41
C SER A 74 -15.48 6.30 -28.09
N VAL A 75 -16.08 5.74 -27.04
CA VAL A 75 -15.43 5.50 -25.74
C VAL A 75 -15.62 4.03 -25.40
N GLY A 76 -14.58 3.25 -25.67
CA GLY A 76 -14.56 1.81 -25.43
C GLY A 76 -13.29 1.13 -25.94
N PRO A 77 -13.19 -0.20 -25.78
CA PRO A 77 -11.95 -0.95 -26.04
C PRO A 77 -11.44 -0.88 -27.48
N LEU A 78 -12.33 -0.63 -28.45
CA LEU A 78 -11.96 -0.50 -29.86
C LEU A 78 -11.05 0.70 -30.14
N GLN A 79 -11.01 1.68 -29.24
CA GLN A 79 -10.18 2.88 -29.39
C GLN A 79 -8.79 2.72 -28.76
N TYR A 80 -8.53 1.65 -28.00
CA TYR A 80 -7.25 1.49 -27.32
C TYR A 80 -6.11 1.36 -28.33
N ALA A 81 -4.99 2.02 -28.06
CA ALA A 81 -3.81 1.90 -28.91
C ALA A 81 -3.19 0.50 -28.82
N SER A 82 -2.64 -0.01 -29.91
CA SER A 82 -1.93 -1.30 -29.94
C SER A 82 -0.70 -1.34 -29.03
N LEU A 83 -0.14 -0.16 -28.72
CA LEU A 83 1.00 0.03 -27.81
C LEU A 83 0.55 0.51 -26.42
N MET A 84 -0.62 0.07 -25.94
CA MET A 84 -1.09 0.41 -24.60
C MET A 84 -0.11 -0.11 -23.54
N GLU A 85 0.48 0.82 -22.78
CA GLU A 85 1.38 0.51 -21.66
C GLU A 85 0.73 0.89 -20.31
N PRO A 86 1.02 0.13 -19.24
CA PRO A 86 0.56 0.47 -17.91
C PRO A 86 1.21 1.78 -17.45
N GLN A 87 0.39 2.77 -17.10
CA GLN A 87 0.88 4.06 -16.57
C GLN A 87 1.12 4.02 -15.07
N VAL A 88 0.61 3.00 -14.43
CA VAL A 88 0.54 2.89 -12.99
C VAL A 88 0.85 1.44 -12.62
N CYS A 89 1.80 1.28 -11.72
CA CYS A 89 2.24 -0.01 -11.19
C CYS A 89 2.04 -0.02 -9.67
N VAL A 90 1.75 -1.20 -9.12
CA VAL A 90 1.72 -1.40 -7.67
C VAL A 90 3.06 -1.98 -7.25
N CYS A 91 3.69 -1.36 -6.27
CA CYS A 91 4.93 -1.83 -5.68
C CYS A 91 4.68 -2.30 -4.24
N THR A 92 5.51 -3.24 -3.80
CA THR A 92 5.52 -3.76 -2.43
C THR A 92 6.89 -3.54 -1.79
N SER A 93 6.91 -3.17 -0.51
CA SER A 93 8.10 -3.06 0.34
C SER A 93 7.72 -3.56 1.69
N GLU A 94 8.70 -4.13 2.37
CA GLU A 94 8.61 -4.38 3.80
C GLU A 94 8.77 -3.04 4.53
N ALA A 95 7.84 -2.76 5.45
CA ALA A 95 7.92 -1.65 6.38
C ALA A 95 8.87 -1.99 7.54
N GLN A 96 9.20 -0.99 8.36
CA GLN A 96 10.08 -1.16 9.53
C GLN A 96 9.57 -2.23 10.51
N ASP A 97 8.26 -2.46 10.53
CA ASP A 97 7.57 -3.45 11.37
C ASP A 97 7.53 -4.87 10.75
N GLY A 98 8.22 -5.09 9.61
CA GLY A 98 8.19 -6.35 8.85
C GLY A 98 6.93 -6.56 8.01
N LEU A 99 6.01 -5.61 8.01
CA LEU A 99 4.75 -5.68 7.27
C LEU A 99 4.90 -5.21 5.83
N GLN A 100 4.28 -5.94 4.90
CA GLN A 100 4.22 -5.50 3.51
C GLN A 100 3.33 -4.26 3.38
N ARG A 101 3.87 -3.24 2.72
CA ARG A 101 3.17 -2.02 2.35
C ARG A 101 3.02 -1.98 0.84
N PHE A 102 1.82 -1.64 0.38
CA PHE A 102 1.56 -1.34 -1.01
C PHE A 102 1.62 0.16 -1.24
N TRP A 103 2.16 0.57 -2.38
CA TRP A 103 1.96 1.92 -2.89
C TRP A 103 1.96 1.92 -4.41
N LEU A 104 1.42 3.02 -4.94
CA LEU A 104 1.22 3.21 -6.35
C LEU A 104 2.38 4.03 -6.92
N VAL A 105 3.03 3.52 -7.98
CA VAL A 105 4.10 4.22 -8.70
C VAL A 105 3.61 4.51 -10.11
N ARG A 106 3.79 5.75 -10.57
CA ARG A 106 3.58 6.06 -11.99
C ARG A 106 4.74 5.48 -12.77
N ALA A 107 4.44 4.69 -13.79
CA ALA A 107 5.42 4.19 -14.75
C ALA A 107 5.93 5.38 -15.58
N SER A 108 6.88 6.14 -15.05
CA SER A 108 7.75 6.95 -15.89
C SER A 108 8.67 5.98 -16.60
N ALA A 109 8.69 6.02 -17.94
CA ALA A 109 9.54 5.22 -18.82
C ALA A 109 10.94 4.97 -18.21
N GLN A 110 11.09 3.86 -17.48
CA GLN A 110 12.40 3.31 -17.21
C GLN A 110 12.70 2.46 -18.42
N THR A 111 13.40 3.03 -19.40
CA THR A 111 14.21 2.22 -20.29
C THR A 111 15.28 1.57 -19.43
N PRO A 112 15.35 0.24 -19.30
CA PRO A 112 16.56 -0.40 -18.85
C PRO A 112 17.61 -0.12 -19.92
N GLU A 113 18.62 0.68 -19.58
CA GLU A 113 19.91 0.58 -20.26
C GLU A 113 20.38 -0.87 -20.11
N GLU A 114 20.45 -1.61 -21.20
CA GLU A 114 21.33 -2.77 -21.26
C GLU A 114 22.29 -2.64 -22.44
N VAL A 115 23.55 -2.80 -22.07
CA VAL A 115 24.78 -2.52 -22.77
C VAL A 115 25.15 -3.70 -23.67
N GLY A 116 25.44 -3.43 -24.95
CA GLY A 116 26.40 -4.19 -25.76
C GLY A 116 25.90 -4.71 -27.13
N PRO A 117 26.81 -5.03 -28.07
CA PRO A 117 28.02 -4.34 -28.48
C PRO A 117 27.84 -3.67 -29.86
N ARG A 118 28.59 -2.59 -30.03
CA ARG A 118 28.66 -1.78 -31.25
C ARG A 118 29.47 -2.55 -32.32
N GLU A 119 28.82 -3.08 -33.34
CA GLU A 119 29.53 -3.56 -34.53
C GLU A 119 29.48 -2.52 -35.65
N ALA A 120 30.67 -2.02 -35.97
CA ALA A 120 30.94 -1.17 -37.11
C ALA A 120 31.33 -2.04 -38.31
N ALA A 121 30.55 -2.03 -39.38
CA ALA A 121 31.02 -2.42 -40.71
C ALA A 121 30.20 -1.76 -41.83
N LEU A 122 30.68 -0.57 -42.23
CA LEU A 122 30.81 -0.04 -43.59
C LEU A 122 30.03 -0.77 -44.71
N ARG A 123 29.11 -0.07 -45.40
CA ARG A 123 29.18 0.21 -46.86
C ARG A 123 28.28 1.40 -47.23
N ARG A 124 28.91 2.48 -47.70
CA ARG A 124 28.23 3.60 -48.37
C ARG A 124 27.61 3.13 -49.68
N ARG A 125 26.32 3.43 -49.89
CA ARG A 125 25.79 3.84 -51.20
C ARG A 125 24.80 4.99 -51.01
N LYS A 126 24.92 5.98 -51.90
CA LYS A 126 24.11 7.19 -52.00
C LYS A 126 22.76 6.81 -52.61
N GLY A 127 21.67 7.00 -51.87
CA GLY A 127 20.32 6.72 -52.37
C GLY A 127 19.24 7.07 -51.35
N LEU A 128 18.48 8.11 -51.68
CA LEU A 128 17.18 8.54 -51.16
C LEU A 128 16.33 7.45 -50.48
N THR A 129 16.22 7.47 -49.14
CA THR A 129 14.97 7.21 -48.39
C THR A 129 15.19 7.71 -46.95
N ARG A 130 14.49 8.78 -46.54
CA ARG A 130 14.38 9.13 -45.12
C ARG A 130 13.38 8.15 -44.52
N THR A 131 13.89 7.10 -43.87
CA THR A 131 13.16 6.37 -42.84
C THR A 131 12.78 7.40 -41.76
N PRO A 132 11.51 7.56 -41.39
CA PRO A 132 11.22 8.29 -40.16
C PRO A 132 11.75 7.42 -39.02
N GLU A 133 12.70 7.96 -38.28
CA GLU A 133 12.98 7.50 -36.92
C GLU A 133 11.65 7.46 -36.15
N PRO A 134 11.48 6.54 -35.19
CA PRO A 134 10.31 6.55 -34.34
C PRO A 134 10.36 7.83 -33.50
N GLU A 135 9.71 8.87 -33.98
CA GLU A 135 9.38 10.04 -33.17
C GLU A 135 8.69 9.52 -31.92
N SER A 136 9.37 9.62 -30.78
CA SER A 136 8.76 9.36 -29.49
C SER A 136 7.67 10.42 -29.30
N PHE A 137 6.44 10.11 -29.70
CA PHE A 137 5.31 11.01 -29.55
C PHE A 137 4.97 11.13 -28.05
N PRO A 138 5.30 12.24 -27.35
CA PRO A 138 4.82 12.44 -25.99
C PRO A 138 3.29 12.50 -25.94
N ALA A 139 2.65 12.83 -27.07
CA ALA A 139 1.19 12.86 -27.23
C ALA A 139 0.51 11.48 -27.14
N LEU A 140 1.23 10.37 -27.39
CA LEU A 140 0.68 9.01 -27.22
C LEU A 140 0.71 8.52 -25.77
N ARG A 141 1.32 9.29 -24.85
CA ARG A 141 1.42 8.90 -23.43
C ARG A 141 0.16 9.14 -22.62
N ASP A 142 -0.71 10.08 -23.00
CA ASP A 142 -1.99 10.26 -22.30
C ASP A 142 -3.04 9.33 -22.93
N PRO A 143 -3.60 8.35 -22.20
CA PRO A 143 -4.51 7.37 -22.79
C PRO A 143 -5.85 8.01 -23.14
N LEU A 144 -6.11 9.25 -22.68
CA LEU A 144 -7.25 10.04 -23.11
C LEU A 144 -7.20 10.39 -24.59
N ASN A 145 -6.01 10.56 -25.17
CA ASN A 145 -5.86 10.96 -26.57
C ASN A 145 -6.27 9.83 -27.55
N TRP A 146 -6.42 8.60 -27.06
CA TRP A 146 -6.95 7.49 -27.83
C TRP A 146 -8.42 7.69 -28.23
N PHE A 147 -9.14 8.54 -27.49
CA PHE A 147 -10.55 8.83 -27.76
C PHE A 147 -10.75 10.08 -28.64
N GLY A 148 -9.69 10.54 -29.30
CA GLY A 148 -9.71 11.66 -30.25
C GLY A 148 -9.06 12.94 -29.72
N ILE A 149 -8.96 13.93 -30.60
CA ILE A 149 -8.25 15.20 -30.32
C ILE A 149 -9.02 16.06 -29.31
N LEU A 150 -10.36 15.96 -29.30
CA LEU A 150 -11.24 16.70 -28.40
C LEU A 150 -11.80 15.78 -27.31
N VAL A 151 -11.00 15.58 -26.27
CA VAL A 151 -11.41 14.79 -25.09
C VAL A 151 -12.36 15.64 -24.22
N PRO A 152 -13.63 15.22 -24.01
CA PRO A 152 -14.56 15.96 -23.18
C PRO A 152 -14.13 15.96 -21.71
N HIS A 153 -14.51 17.03 -21.00
CA HIS A 153 -14.20 17.22 -19.60
C HIS A 153 -14.67 16.05 -18.71
N SER A 154 -15.83 15.46 -19.03
CA SER A 154 -16.35 14.28 -18.32
C SER A 154 -15.44 13.06 -18.41
N LEU A 155 -14.73 12.85 -19.52
CA LEU A 155 -13.80 11.73 -19.66
C LEU A 155 -12.51 11.98 -18.85
N ARG A 156 -12.05 13.24 -18.79
CA ARG A 156 -10.96 13.65 -17.90
C ARG A 156 -11.32 13.46 -16.43
N GLN A 157 -12.54 13.83 -16.05
CA GLN A 157 -13.04 13.63 -14.69
C GLN A 157 -13.11 12.14 -14.35
N ALA A 158 -13.63 11.30 -15.26
CA ALA A 158 -13.66 9.86 -15.04
C ALA A 158 -12.26 9.27 -14.79
N GLN A 159 -11.27 9.66 -15.61
CA GLN A 159 -9.88 9.23 -15.42
C GLN A 159 -9.32 9.68 -14.07
N ALA A 160 -9.57 10.93 -13.65
CA ALA A 160 -9.13 11.44 -12.36
C ALA A 160 -9.75 10.65 -11.20
N SER A 161 -11.07 10.47 -11.19
CA SER A 161 -11.78 9.72 -10.15
C SER A 161 -11.29 8.27 -10.05
N PHE A 162 -11.05 7.58 -11.17
CA PHE A 162 -10.51 6.22 -11.15
C PHE A 162 -9.05 6.16 -10.68
N ARG A 163 -8.21 7.15 -11.02
CA ARG A 163 -6.83 7.24 -10.52
C ARG A 163 -6.80 7.42 -9.01
N GLU A 164 -7.65 8.29 -8.47
CA GLU A 164 -7.79 8.45 -7.02
C GLU A 164 -8.35 7.19 -6.35
N GLY A 165 -9.35 6.54 -6.97
CA GLY A 165 -9.86 5.27 -6.48
C GLY A 165 -8.78 4.17 -6.42
N LEU A 166 -7.89 4.10 -7.40
CA LEU A 166 -6.78 3.15 -7.39
C LEU A 166 -5.79 3.41 -6.26
N GLN A 167 -5.52 4.68 -5.95
CA GLN A 167 -4.69 5.06 -4.80
C GLN A 167 -5.33 4.61 -3.49
N LEU A 168 -6.63 4.89 -3.30
CA LEU A 168 -7.39 4.47 -2.12
C LEU A 168 -7.38 2.94 -1.97
N ALA A 169 -7.51 2.19 -3.06
CA ALA A 169 -7.45 0.73 -3.03
C ALA A 169 -6.10 0.20 -2.55
N ALA A 170 -4.98 0.79 -2.99
CA ALA A 170 -3.64 0.42 -2.52
C ALA A 170 -3.44 0.75 -1.03
N ASP A 171 -3.93 1.91 -0.60
CA ASP A 171 -3.88 2.32 0.81
C ASP A 171 -4.75 1.41 1.70
N MET A 172 -5.91 0.98 1.21
CA MET A 172 -6.78 0.02 1.90
C MET A 172 -6.14 -1.36 1.99
N ALA A 173 -5.47 -1.84 0.93
CA ALA A 173 -4.78 -3.13 0.96
C ALA A 173 -3.65 -3.14 2.01
N THR A 174 -2.88 -2.06 2.10
CA THR A 174 -1.88 -1.87 3.17
C THR A 174 -2.53 -1.90 4.55
N LEU A 175 -3.65 -1.21 4.72
CA LEU A 175 -4.36 -1.14 5.98
C LEU A 175 -4.93 -2.50 6.41
N GLN A 176 -5.44 -3.29 5.45
CA GLN A 176 -5.91 -4.65 5.70
C GLN A 176 -4.78 -5.56 6.21
N ILE A 177 -3.58 -5.47 5.63
CA ILE A 177 -2.40 -6.18 6.15
C ILE A 177 -2.13 -5.80 7.60
N ARG A 178 -2.17 -4.50 7.93
CA ARG A 178 -1.94 -4.02 9.30
C ARG A 178 -2.99 -4.53 10.28
N ILE A 179 -4.26 -4.54 9.88
CA ILE A 179 -5.38 -5.07 10.67
C ILE A 179 -5.21 -6.57 10.93
N ASP A 180 -4.88 -7.35 9.91
CA ASP A 180 -4.71 -8.80 10.04
C ASP A 180 -3.50 -9.16 10.91
N TRP A 181 -2.43 -8.38 10.81
CA TRP A 181 -1.31 -8.45 11.73
C TRP A 181 -1.72 -8.13 13.17
N GLY A 182 -2.39 -6.99 13.39
CA GLY A 182 -2.84 -6.57 14.72
C GLY A 182 -3.76 -7.61 15.38
N ARG A 183 -4.67 -8.21 14.60
CA ARG A 183 -5.52 -9.33 15.04
C ARG A 183 -4.73 -10.57 15.45
N SER A 184 -3.66 -10.88 14.72
CA SER A 184 -2.78 -12.01 15.03
C SER A 184 -2.01 -11.76 16.34
N GLN A 185 -1.46 -10.55 16.51
CA GLN A 185 -0.76 -10.17 17.74
C GLN A 185 -1.69 -10.18 18.96
N LEU A 186 -2.89 -9.65 18.81
CA LEU A 186 -3.89 -9.60 19.87
C LEU A 186 -4.28 -11.00 20.36
N ARG A 187 -4.50 -11.93 19.43
CA ARG A 187 -4.77 -13.33 19.75
C ARG A 187 -3.60 -13.96 20.50
N GLY A 188 -2.37 -13.67 20.08
CA GLY A 188 -1.16 -14.16 20.73
C GLY A 188 -1.02 -13.66 22.18
N LEU A 189 -1.25 -12.37 22.42
CA LEU A 189 -1.19 -11.78 23.76
C LEU A 189 -2.32 -12.29 24.66
N GLN A 190 -3.54 -12.43 24.13
CA GLN A 190 -4.67 -13.02 24.87
C GLN A 190 -4.37 -14.43 25.36
N GLU A 191 -3.73 -15.25 24.51
CA GLU A 191 -3.39 -16.62 24.90
C GLU A 191 -2.29 -16.67 25.96
N LYS A 192 -1.27 -15.81 25.85
CA LYS A 192 -0.24 -15.65 26.89
C LYS A 192 -0.84 -15.21 28.22
N LEU A 193 -1.80 -14.29 28.19
CA LEU A 193 -2.48 -13.81 29.40
C LEU A 193 -3.28 -14.91 30.08
N LYS A 194 -4.02 -15.74 29.32
CA LYS A 194 -4.71 -16.92 29.88
C LYS A 194 -3.76 -17.91 30.54
N GLN A 195 -2.57 -18.12 29.96
CA GLN A 195 -1.53 -19.01 30.52
C GLN A 195 -0.89 -18.46 31.80
N LEU A 196 -1.02 -17.16 32.08
CA LEU A 196 -0.53 -16.51 33.29
C LEU A 196 -1.61 -16.34 34.36
N GLU A 197 -2.87 -16.60 34.03
CA GLU A 197 -4.01 -16.65 34.95
C GLU A 197 -4.45 -18.07 35.41
N PRO A 198 -3.62 -19.14 35.42
CA PRO A 198 -4.04 -20.40 36.01
C PRO A 198 -3.99 -20.27 37.54
N GLU A 199 -5.18 -20.37 38.15
CA GLU A 199 -5.43 -20.56 39.59
C GLU A 199 -5.23 -19.33 40.50
N SER A 200 -6.16 -18.39 40.41
CA SER A 200 -6.72 -17.75 41.60
C SER A 200 -8.16 -18.25 41.81
N ALA A 201 -8.29 -19.50 42.25
CA ALA A 201 -9.54 -20.10 42.70
C ALA A 201 -9.34 -20.66 44.11
#